data_AF-A0A7W1PWB2-F1
#
_entry.id   AF-A0A7W1PWB2-F1
#
_cell.length_a   1.000
_cell.length_b   1.000
_cell.length_c   1.000
_cell.angle_alpha   90.00
_cell.angle_beta   90.00
_cell.angle_gamma   90.00
#
_symmetry.space_group_name_H-M   'P 1'
#
loop_
_entity.id
_entity.type
_entity.pdbx_description
1 polymer ?
#
loop_
_entity_poly.entity_id
_entity_poly.type
_entity_poly.pdbx_seq_one_letter_code
_entity_poly.pdbx_strand_id
1 'polypeptide(L)'
;MKNIFSRFFSIIIILFAAKDAFSQRKGIFTPVDIHLQQFIDKSERYSQYEGKQIRKIHIVVLEPFGTTVDDTTIFHPHLPGKVGNFIHTTTKEFIVHNLLLIQEGDSFDALLARETERIIRQSAFVKDTRTLIEEVDENFVEVTFVVGDLWSINANVHSLRGPTSVTIYEHNFFGLAHAIDNTITYDFERGGRLGVFGSYSIPFVQNTFASFTAFYSTSGISSFRGISLQR
;
A
#
# COMPACT_ATOMS: atom_id res chain seq x y z
N MET A 1 -9.14 38.09 12.61
CA MET A 1 -8.85 36.72 12.13
C MET A 1 -8.96 35.69 13.27
N LYS A 2 -10.16 35.46 13.82
CA LYS A 2 -10.41 34.43 14.85
C LYS A 2 -11.70 33.60 14.63
N ASN A 3 -12.42 33.80 13.53
CA ASN A 3 -13.80 33.28 13.36
C ASN A 3 -14.02 32.20 12.29
N ILE A 4 -12.96 31.66 11.66
CA ILE A 4 -13.11 30.59 10.65
C ILE A 4 -12.81 29.21 11.25
N PHE A 5 -11.76 29.08 12.07
CA PHE A 5 -11.38 27.80 12.69
C PHE A 5 -12.40 27.25 13.71
N SER A 6 -13.15 28.12 14.40
CA SER A 6 -14.16 27.71 15.38
C SER A 6 -15.42 27.08 14.74
N ARG A 7 -15.76 27.47 13.50
CA ARG A 7 -16.95 26.94 12.79
C ARG A 7 -16.70 25.57 12.16
N PHE A 8 -15.45 25.25 11.81
CA PHE A 8 -15.08 23.91 11.33
C PHE A 8 -15.16 22.84 12.43
N PHE A 9 -14.76 23.17 13.67
CA PHE A 9 -14.80 22.22 14.79
C PHE A 9 -16.22 21.88 15.26
N SER A 10 -17.18 22.81 15.13
CA SER A 10 -18.57 22.57 15.55
C SER A 10 -19.35 21.66 14.61
N ILE A 11 -19.01 21.61 13.31
CA ILE A 11 -19.70 20.74 12.33
C ILE A 11 -19.24 19.28 12.48
N ILE A 12 -17.98 19.05 12.84
CA ILE A 12 -17.41 17.70 13.04
C ILE A 12 -18.03 17.00 14.25
N ILE A 13 -18.31 17.72 15.34
CA ILE A 13 -18.91 17.15 16.56
C ILE A 13 -20.39 16.76 16.34
N ILE A 14 -21.12 17.49 15.48
CA ILE A 14 -22.53 17.17 15.17
C ILE A 14 -22.65 15.94 14.27
N LEU A 15 -21.67 15.65 13.40
CA LEU A 15 -21.65 14.40 12.62
C LEU A 15 -21.20 13.18 13.42
N PHE A 16 -20.40 13.35 14.47
CA PHE A 16 -19.97 12.23 15.31
C PHE A 16 -21.10 11.71 16.22
N ALA A 17 -22.06 12.56 16.58
CA ALA A 17 -23.21 12.18 17.41
C ALA A 17 -24.35 11.45 16.66
N ALA A 18 -24.24 11.26 15.34
CA ALA A 18 -25.27 10.63 14.51
C ALA A 18 -24.90 9.23 13.99
N LYS A 19 -23.85 8.59 14.53
CA LYS A 19 -23.37 7.27 14.07
C LYS A 19 -23.50 6.13 15.11
N ASP A 20 -23.94 6.44 16.34
CA ASP A 20 -24.09 5.45 17.41
C ASP A 20 -25.45 4.74 17.45
N ALA A 21 -26.22 4.79 16.36
CA ALA A 21 -27.56 4.20 16.30
C ALA A 21 -27.74 3.18 15.17
N PHE A 22 -26.76 2.31 14.88
CA PHE A 22 -27.04 1.07 14.14
C PHE A 22 -25.91 0.03 14.21
N SER A 23 -25.87 -0.81 15.24
CA SER A 23 -25.33 -2.17 15.09
C SER A 23 -25.71 -3.07 16.28
N GLN A 24 -26.89 -3.69 16.19
CA GLN A 24 -27.27 -4.83 17.02
C GLN A 24 -28.09 -5.79 16.14
N ARG A 25 -27.42 -6.73 15.44
CA ARG A 25 -27.93 -8.08 15.19
C ARG A 25 -26.75 -9.05 15.09
N LYS A 26 -26.58 -9.86 16.15
CA LYS A 26 -25.70 -11.03 16.15
C LYS A 26 -26.41 -12.17 15.41
N GLY A 27 -25.87 -12.57 14.27
CA GLY A 27 -26.07 -13.90 13.69
C GLY A 27 -24.78 -14.69 13.89
N ILE A 28 -24.88 -15.91 14.43
CA ILE A 28 -23.73 -16.82 14.54
C ILE A 28 -23.46 -17.33 13.11
N PHE A 29 -22.49 -16.72 12.44
CA PHE A 29 -21.92 -17.25 11.21
C PHE A 29 -20.70 -18.07 11.61
N THR A 30 -20.73 -19.38 11.37
CA THR A 30 -19.50 -20.17 11.38
C THR A 30 -18.65 -19.69 10.21
N PRO A 31 -17.38 -19.34 10.40
CA PRO A 31 -16.52 -19.00 9.28
C PRO A 31 -16.34 -20.25 8.42
N VAL A 32 -16.96 -20.27 7.24
CA VAL A 32 -16.47 -21.07 6.13
C VAL A 32 -15.12 -20.45 5.76
N ASP A 33 -14.12 -21.29 5.52
CA ASP A 33 -12.74 -20.89 5.24
C ASP A 33 -12.63 -20.26 3.84
N ILE A 34 -13.06 -19.00 3.72
CA ILE A 34 -13.15 -18.26 2.44
C ILE A 34 -11.77 -18.15 1.77
N HIS A 35 -10.68 -18.16 2.55
CA HIS A 35 -9.33 -18.01 2.03
C HIS A 35 -8.86 -19.24 1.25
N LEU A 36 -9.13 -20.45 1.77
CA LEU A 36 -8.75 -21.70 1.09
C LEU A 36 -9.55 -21.93 -0.20
N GLN A 37 -10.84 -21.58 -0.22
CA GLN A 37 -11.67 -21.74 -1.42
C GLN A 37 -11.24 -20.79 -2.54
N GLN A 38 -10.97 -19.52 -2.22
CA GLN A 38 -10.43 -18.56 -3.20
C GLN A 38 -9.05 -18.99 -3.71
N PHE A 39 -8.21 -19.56 -2.83
CA PHE A 39 -6.90 -20.06 -3.18
C PHE A 39 -6.95 -21.25 -4.15
N ILE A 40 -7.87 -22.20 -3.93
CA ILE A 40 -8.07 -23.38 -4.79
C ILE A 40 -8.66 -22.95 -6.15
N ASP A 41 -9.72 -22.14 -6.17
CA ASP A 41 -10.37 -21.66 -7.40
C ASP A 41 -9.38 -20.94 -8.32
N LYS A 42 -8.52 -20.10 -7.73
CA LYS A 42 -7.51 -19.38 -8.50
C LYS A 42 -6.38 -20.27 -9.03
N SER A 43 -5.97 -21.27 -8.24
CA SER A 43 -4.99 -22.27 -8.69
C SER A 43 -5.49 -23.01 -9.92
N GLU A 44 -6.73 -23.49 -9.88
CA GLU A 44 -7.36 -24.20 -11.01
C GLU A 44 -7.45 -23.32 -12.25
N ARG A 45 -7.76 -22.02 -12.09
CA ARG A 45 -7.81 -21.05 -13.20
C ARG A 45 -6.46 -20.80 -13.87
N TYR A 46 -5.34 -20.89 -13.15
CA TYR A 46 -4.00 -20.69 -13.74
C TYR A 46 -3.47 -21.96 -14.38
N SER A 47 -3.80 -23.14 -13.84
CA SER A 47 -3.31 -24.43 -14.33
C SER A 47 -3.65 -24.73 -15.80
N GLN A 48 -4.68 -24.10 -16.38
CA GLN A 48 -5.00 -24.26 -17.80
C GLN A 48 -3.95 -23.66 -18.76
N TYR A 49 -3.08 -22.79 -18.26
CA TYR A 49 -2.03 -22.12 -19.03
C TYR A 49 -0.63 -22.72 -18.79
N GLU A 50 -0.54 -23.75 -17.94
CA GLU A 50 0.72 -24.36 -17.52
C GLU A 50 1.56 -24.81 -18.73
N GLY A 51 2.85 -24.44 -18.73
CA GLY A 51 3.81 -24.83 -19.75
C GLY A 51 3.77 -23.99 -21.05
N LYS A 52 2.74 -23.16 -21.27
CA LYS A 52 2.69 -22.24 -22.42
C LYS A 52 3.75 -21.15 -22.29
N GLN A 53 4.29 -20.66 -23.39
CA GLN A 53 5.33 -19.63 -23.37
C GLN A 53 4.72 -18.25 -23.13
N ILE A 54 5.29 -17.50 -22.18
CA ILE A 54 4.89 -16.12 -21.90
C ILE A 54 5.43 -15.24 -23.02
N ARG A 55 4.55 -14.72 -23.88
CA ARG A 55 4.93 -13.82 -24.96
C ARG A 55 5.26 -12.42 -24.45
N LYS A 56 4.41 -11.91 -23.54
CA LYS A 56 4.49 -10.55 -23.05
C LYS A 56 3.88 -10.41 -21.66
N ILE A 57 4.45 -9.54 -20.84
CA ILE A 57 3.92 -9.16 -19.54
C ILE A 57 3.53 -7.68 -19.55
N HIS A 58 2.30 -7.42 -19.16
CA HIS A 58 1.75 -6.08 -19.02
C HIS A 58 1.55 -5.75 -17.54
N ILE A 59 1.84 -4.50 -17.18
CA ILE A 59 1.61 -3.98 -15.83
C ILE A 59 0.74 -2.75 -15.96
N VAL A 60 -0.39 -2.73 -15.26
CA VAL A 60 -1.31 -1.60 -15.22
C VAL A 60 -1.47 -1.17 -13.78
N VAL A 61 -1.03 0.04 -13.46
CA VAL A 61 -1.18 0.62 -12.11
C VAL A 61 -2.37 1.58 -12.10
N LEU A 62 -3.35 1.29 -11.25
CA LEU A 62 -4.57 2.07 -11.07
C LEU A 62 -4.41 3.06 -9.92
N GLU A 63 -5.02 4.24 -10.04
CA GLU A 63 -5.01 5.28 -9.00
C GLU A 63 -5.66 4.82 -7.68
N PRO A 64 -5.34 5.42 -6.53
CA PRO A 64 -5.88 4.98 -5.24
C PRO A 64 -7.39 5.27 -5.07
N PHE A 65 -7.93 6.28 -5.75
CA PHE A 65 -9.34 6.66 -5.68
C PHE A 65 -10.04 6.57 -7.04
N GLY A 66 -11.23 5.97 -7.07
CA GLY A 66 -12.10 5.90 -8.27
C GLY A 66 -11.90 4.69 -9.18
N THR A 67 -11.03 3.75 -8.80
CA THR A 67 -10.74 2.54 -9.58
C THR A 67 -10.75 1.30 -8.68
N THR A 68 -11.01 0.15 -9.29
CA THR A 68 -10.91 -1.16 -8.63
C THR A 68 -10.21 -2.15 -9.55
N VAL A 69 -9.60 -3.19 -8.98
CA VAL A 69 -8.98 -4.27 -9.78
C VAL A 69 -10.02 -5.21 -10.39
N ASP A 70 -11.24 -5.24 -9.84
CA ASP A 70 -12.34 -6.09 -10.34
C ASP A 70 -13.18 -5.42 -11.43
N ASP A 71 -13.27 -4.09 -11.41
CA ASP A 71 -13.87 -3.28 -12.45
C ASP A 71 -12.91 -2.13 -12.81
N THR A 72 -12.28 -2.26 -13.98
CA THR A 72 -11.37 -1.25 -14.55
C THR A 72 -12.14 -0.10 -15.21
N THR A 73 -13.47 -0.16 -15.26
CA THR A 73 -14.30 0.97 -15.70
C THR A 73 -14.13 2.11 -14.70
N ILE A 74 -13.64 3.25 -15.18
CA ILE A 74 -13.30 4.41 -14.35
C ILE A 74 -14.56 4.94 -13.65
N PHE A 75 -14.71 4.65 -12.36
CA PHE A 75 -15.69 5.32 -11.51
C PHE A 75 -15.14 6.70 -11.17
N HIS A 76 -15.70 7.74 -11.76
CA HIS A 76 -15.18 9.10 -11.61
C HIS A 76 -15.17 9.50 -10.13
N PRO A 77 -13.99 9.67 -9.49
CA PRO A 77 -13.96 9.99 -8.07
C PRO A 77 -14.61 11.37 -7.84
N HIS A 78 -15.36 11.49 -6.74
CA HIS A 78 -15.89 12.78 -6.29
C HIS A 78 -14.74 13.78 -6.05
N LEU A 79 -15.04 15.09 -5.99
CA LEU A 79 -14.03 16.17 -5.88
C LEU A 79 -12.88 15.91 -4.89
N PRO A 80 -13.09 15.39 -3.67
CA PRO A 80 -12.00 15.08 -2.75
C PRO A 80 -11.02 14.01 -3.28
N GLY A 81 -11.54 12.98 -3.96
CA GLY A 81 -10.71 11.93 -4.56
C GLY A 81 -9.86 12.42 -5.73
N LYS A 82 -10.36 13.38 -6.52
CA LYS A 82 -9.58 14.02 -7.60
C LYS A 82 -8.40 14.83 -7.06
N VAL A 83 -8.61 15.57 -5.96
CA VAL A 83 -7.52 16.30 -5.28
C VAL A 83 -6.52 15.32 -4.68
N GLY A 84 -7.01 14.21 -4.12
CA GLY A 84 -6.18 13.08 -3.72
C GLY A 84 -5.29 12.62 -4.87
N ASN A 85 -5.86 12.13 -5.97
CA ASN A 85 -5.10 11.60 -7.10
C ASN A 85 -4.09 12.63 -7.68
N PHE A 86 -4.39 13.93 -7.63
CA PHE A 86 -3.43 14.97 -8.04
C PHE A 86 -2.22 15.10 -7.11
N ILE A 87 -2.42 14.89 -5.81
CA ILE A 87 -1.35 14.96 -4.80
C ILE A 87 -0.59 13.63 -4.72
N HIS A 88 -1.25 12.52 -5.00
CA HIS A 88 -0.65 11.18 -5.03
C HIS A 88 0.35 11.06 -6.17
N THR A 89 1.47 10.38 -5.93
CA THR A 89 2.32 9.93 -7.02
C THR A 89 2.08 8.44 -7.26
N THR A 90 1.56 8.12 -8.44
CA THR A 90 1.32 6.73 -8.83
C THR A 90 2.61 5.92 -8.87
N THR A 91 2.57 4.70 -8.35
CA THR A 91 3.68 3.75 -8.42
C THR A 91 4.10 3.49 -9.87
N LYS A 92 5.40 3.51 -10.14
CA LYS A 92 5.93 3.25 -11.48
C LYS A 92 5.85 1.77 -11.82
N GLU A 93 5.52 1.44 -13.06
CA GLU A 93 5.38 0.04 -13.53
C GLU A 93 6.63 -0.80 -13.28
N PHE A 94 7.83 -0.24 -13.46
CA PHE A 94 9.07 -0.98 -13.23
C PHE A 94 9.25 -1.41 -11.76
N ILE A 95 8.65 -0.70 -10.80
CA ILE A 95 8.69 -1.09 -9.39
C ILE A 95 7.91 -2.38 -9.19
N VAL A 96 6.72 -2.49 -9.80
CA VAL A 96 5.92 -3.72 -9.80
C VAL A 96 6.63 -4.82 -10.60
N HIS A 97 7.28 -4.46 -11.72
CA HIS A 97 8.03 -5.41 -12.54
C HIS A 97 9.14 -6.11 -11.73
N ASN A 98 9.81 -5.39 -10.84
CA ASN A 98 10.88 -5.96 -9.99
C ASN A 98 10.37 -6.98 -8.96
N LEU A 99 9.05 -7.10 -8.77
CA LEU A 99 8.42 -8.08 -7.89
C LEU A 99 8.02 -9.37 -8.62
N LEU A 100 8.10 -9.39 -9.95
CA LEU A 100 7.68 -10.53 -10.75
C LEU A 100 8.67 -11.69 -10.62
N LEU A 101 8.14 -12.90 -10.42
CA LEU A 101 8.92 -14.15 -10.43
C LEU A 101 8.93 -14.84 -11.79
N ILE A 102 8.11 -14.36 -12.72
CA ILE A 102 8.01 -14.84 -14.11
C ILE A 102 8.53 -13.76 -15.06
N GLN A 103 9.12 -14.16 -16.19
CA GLN A 103 9.64 -13.25 -17.19
C GLN A 103 9.08 -13.56 -18.58
N GLU A 104 9.18 -12.60 -19.48
CA GLU A 104 8.86 -12.81 -20.89
C GLU A 104 9.81 -13.85 -21.50
N GLY A 105 9.25 -14.79 -22.24
CA GLY A 105 9.99 -15.91 -22.85
C GLY A 105 9.99 -17.19 -22.00
N ASP A 106 9.67 -17.13 -20.72
CA ASP A 106 9.61 -18.31 -19.84
C ASP A 106 8.38 -19.17 -20.14
N SER A 107 8.43 -20.45 -19.78
CA SER A 107 7.23 -21.28 -19.68
C SER A 107 6.40 -20.83 -18.48
N PHE A 108 5.11 -20.65 -18.69
CA PHE A 108 4.16 -20.23 -17.69
C PHE A 108 4.05 -21.28 -16.59
N ASP A 109 4.35 -20.85 -15.37
CA ASP A 109 4.24 -21.63 -14.14
C ASP A 109 3.16 -20.98 -13.25
N ALA A 110 2.06 -21.71 -13.04
CA ALA A 110 0.93 -21.23 -12.25
C ALA A 110 1.30 -20.92 -10.80
N LEU A 111 2.25 -21.67 -10.22
CA LEU A 111 2.74 -21.45 -8.85
C LEU A 111 3.51 -20.13 -8.77
N LEU A 112 4.41 -19.86 -9.72
CA LEU A 112 5.18 -18.61 -9.77
C LEU A 112 4.30 -17.39 -10.06
N ALA A 113 3.31 -17.51 -10.96
CA ALA A 113 2.36 -16.44 -11.25
C ALA A 113 1.52 -16.08 -10.01
N ARG A 114 1.06 -17.09 -9.27
CA ARG A 114 0.32 -16.87 -8.02
C ARG A 114 1.21 -16.28 -6.93
N GLU A 115 2.42 -16.77 -6.80
CA GLU A 115 3.37 -16.29 -5.79
C GLU A 115 3.79 -14.84 -6.07
N THR A 116 3.98 -14.50 -7.34
CA THR A 116 4.18 -13.12 -7.79
C THR A 116 3.04 -12.21 -7.33
N GLU A 117 1.79 -12.63 -7.53
CA GLU A 117 0.64 -11.85 -7.07
C GLU A 117 0.62 -11.69 -5.54
N ARG A 118 0.96 -12.75 -4.79
CA ARG A 118 1.08 -12.70 -3.33
C ARG A 118 2.14 -11.67 -2.90
N ILE A 119 3.29 -11.64 -3.56
CA ILE A 119 4.38 -10.68 -3.30
C ILE A 119 3.92 -9.25 -3.59
N ILE A 120 3.27 -9.02 -4.74
CA ILE A 120 2.70 -7.70 -5.09
C ILE A 120 1.71 -7.26 -4.00
N ARG A 121 0.78 -8.15 -3.59
CA ARG A 121 -0.24 -7.85 -2.57
C ARG A 121 0.33 -7.53 -1.19
N GLN A 122 1.50 -8.07 -0.85
CA GLN A 122 2.18 -7.80 0.43
C GLN A 122 3.01 -6.52 0.42
N SER A 123 3.16 -5.87 -0.73
CA SER A 123 3.95 -4.65 -0.85
C SER A 123 3.21 -3.45 -0.26
N ALA A 124 3.93 -2.60 0.47
CA ALA A 124 3.34 -1.52 1.26
C ALA A 124 2.58 -0.44 0.46
N PHE A 125 2.85 -0.32 -0.85
CA PHE A 125 2.19 0.61 -1.76
C PHE A 125 1.01 -0.01 -2.53
N VAL A 126 0.68 -1.28 -2.29
CA VAL A 126 -0.40 -1.97 -3.01
C VAL A 126 -1.63 -2.08 -2.14
N LYS A 127 -2.78 -1.66 -2.68
CA LYS A 127 -4.10 -1.87 -2.08
C LYS A 127 -4.65 -3.24 -2.44
N ASP A 128 -4.57 -3.58 -3.71
CA ASP A 128 -5.02 -4.87 -4.25
C ASP A 128 -4.32 -5.14 -5.59
N THR A 129 -4.35 -6.40 -6.05
CA THR A 129 -3.80 -6.81 -7.34
C THR A 129 -4.62 -7.94 -7.92
N ARG A 130 -4.65 -8.03 -9.25
CA ARG A 130 -5.27 -9.12 -9.98
C ARG A 130 -4.45 -9.43 -11.22
N THR A 131 -4.26 -10.72 -11.48
CA THR A 131 -3.65 -11.18 -12.73
C THR A 131 -4.73 -11.62 -13.71
N LEU A 132 -4.58 -11.18 -14.95
CA LEU A 132 -5.36 -11.63 -16.10
C LEU A 132 -4.40 -12.37 -17.03
N ILE A 133 -4.83 -13.52 -17.52
CA ILE A 133 -4.04 -14.33 -18.46
C ILE A 133 -4.90 -14.50 -19.70
N GLU A 134 -4.34 -14.11 -20.84
CA GLU A 134 -4.98 -14.20 -22.13
C GLU A 134 -4.20 -15.19 -23.00
N GLU A 135 -4.91 -16.17 -23.55
CA GLU A 135 -4.34 -17.08 -24.52
C GLU A 135 -4.33 -16.40 -25.89
N VAL A 136 -3.14 -16.23 -26.45
CA VAL A 136 -2.99 -15.64 -27.79
C VAL A 136 -3.10 -16.73 -28.84
N ASP A 137 -2.47 -17.87 -28.61
CA ASP A 137 -2.54 -19.06 -29.44
C ASP A 137 -2.28 -20.32 -28.59
N GLU A 138 -2.22 -21.49 -29.22
CA GLU A 138 -2.05 -22.78 -28.53
C GLU A 138 -0.80 -22.84 -27.63
N ASN A 139 0.25 -22.10 -27.97
CA ASN A 139 1.56 -22.15 -27.30
C ASN A 139 1.88 -20.88 -26.51
N PHE A 140 1.22 -19.76 -26.76
CA PHE A 140 1.58 -18.45 -26.21
C PHE A 140 0.48 -17.84 -25.36
N VAL A 141 0.90 -17.27 -24.23
CA VAL A 141 0.04 -16.51 -23.32
C VAL A 141 0.59 -15.11 -23.09
N GLU A 142 -0.30 -14.17 -22.82
CA GLU A 142 0.02 -12.84 -22.30
C GLU A 142 -0.53 -12.70 -20.89
N VAL A 143 0.29 -12.09 -20.02
CA VAL A 143 -0.03 -11.94 -18.60
C VAL A 143 -0.13 -10.46 -18.28
N THR A 144 -1.26 -10.03 -17.74
CA THR A 144 -1.48 -8.65 -17.29
C THR A 144 -1.65 -8.63 -15.78
N PHE A 145 -0.76 -7.92 -15.09
CA PHE A 145 -0.91 -7.59 -13.68
C PHE A 145 -1.58 -6.22 -13.52
N VAL A 146 -2.81 -6.23 -13.01
CA VAL A 146 -3.55 -5.01 -12.67
C VAL A 146 -3.37 -4.75 -11.19
N VAL A 147 -2.74 -3.63 -10.84
CA VAL A 147 -2.36 -3.27 -9.47
C VAL A 147 -3.09 -2.01 -9.05
N GLY A 148 -3.87 -2.09 -7.98
CA GLY A 148 -4.47 -0.92 -7.32
C GLY A 148 -3.46 -0.28 -6.38
N ASP A 149 -3.11 0.98 -6.63
CA ASP A 149 -2.16 1.70 -5.80
C ASP A 149 -2.78 2.10 -4.46
N LEU A 150 -1.95 2.19 -3.42
CA LEU A 150 -2.34 2.62 -2.08
C LEU A 150 -1.93 4.07 -1.84
N TRP A 151 -2.80 4.82 -1.19
CA TRP A 151 -2.51 6.18 -0.75
C TRP A 151 -1.33 6.19 0.24
N SER A 152 -0.26 6.92 -0.07
CA SER A 152 1.02 6.83 0.63
C SER A 152 1.31 7.96 1.64
N ILE A 153 0.70 9.14 1.48
CA ILE A 153 0.93 10.31 2.35
C ILE A 153 0.05 10.25 3.59
N ASN A 154 0.61 10.25 4.79
CA ASN A 154 -0.21 10.21 5.99
C ASN A 154 0.41 11.02 7.13
N ALA A 155 -0.43 11.42 8.08
CA ALA A 155 -0.02 12.11 9.28
C ALA A 155 -0.75 11.53 10.50
N ASN A 156 0.02 11.13 11.51
CA ASN A 156 -0.48 10.58 12.75
C ASN A 156 -0.11 11.47 13.93
N VAL A 157 -1.01 11.57 14.90
CA VAL A 157 -0.76 12.19 16.19
C VAL A 157 -0.99 11.15 17.27
N HIS A 158 -0.01 10.92 18.13
CA HIS A 158 -0.10 10.00 19.25
C HIS A 158 0.08 10.77 20.56
N SER A 159 -0.84 10.55 21.50
CA SER A 159 -0.78 11.14 22.84
C SER A 159 -1.54 10.25 23.82
N LEU A 160 -0.82 9.54 24.69
CA LEU A 160 -1.40 8.72 25.75
C LEU A 160 -0.57 8.94 27.02
N ARG A 161 -1.09 9.76 27.97
CA ARG A 161 -0.49 10.12 29.28
C ARG A 161 1.06 9.94 29.31
N GLY A 162 1.74 10.79 28.55
CA GLY A 162 3.16 10.65 28.22
C GLY A 162 3.56 11.59 27.07
N PRO A 163 4.70 11.36 26.40
CA PRO A 163 5.15 12.19 25.27
C PRO A 163 4.12 12.23 24.14
N THR A 164 3.87 13.42 23.62
CA THR A 164 3.04 13.62 22.42
C THR A 164 3.93 13.55 21.19
N SER A 165 3.58 12.74 20.20
CA SER A 165 4.30 12.68 18.94
C SER A 165 3.40 13.02 17.74
N VAL A 166 4.01 13.67 16.76
CA VAL A 166 3.42 13.93 15.44
C VAL A 166 4.34 13.26 14.43
N THR A 167 3.79 12.35 13.65
CA THR A 167 4.51 11.61 12.61
C THR A 167 3.90 11.94 11.26
N ILE A 168 4.73 12.26 10.28
CA ILE A 168 4.37 12.38 8.87
C ILE A 168 5.16 11.32 8.12
N TYR A 169 4.47 10.56 7.28
CA TYR A 169 5.08 9.51 6.47
C TYR A 169 4.61 9.57 5.03
N GLU A 170 5.53 9.23 4.13
CA GLU A 170 5.33 9.09 2.69
C GLU A 170 5.94 7.75 2.27
N HIS A 171 5.11 6.77 1.90
CA HIS A 171 5.54 5.38 1.63
C HIS A 171 5.62 4.99 0.14
N ASN A 172 5.51 5.96 -0.77
CA ASN A 172 5.69 5.79 -2.20
C ASN A 172 6.36 7.02 -2.84
N PHE A 173 7.46 7.49 -2.24
CA PHE A 173 8.10 8.73 -2.65
C PHE A 173 8.47 8.71 -4.14
N PHE A 174 7.93 9.67 -4.91
CA PHE A 174 8.05 9.76 -6.37
C PHE A 174 7.63 8.49 -7.15
N GLY A 175 6.76 7.65 -6.58
CA GLY A 175 6.30 6.41 -7.21
C GLY A 175 7.35 5.29 -7.20
N LEU A 176 8.36 5.39 -6.32
CA LEU A 176 9.51 4.46 -6.25
C LEU A 176 9.37 3.41 -5.14
N ALA A 177 8.23 3.35 -4.43
CA ALA A 177 8.04 2.58 -3.20
C ALA A 177 8.99 2.96 -2.04
N HIS A 178 9.75 4.05 -2.18
CA HIS A 178 10.63 4.51 -1.10
C HIS A 178 9.80 5.10 0.03
N ALA A 179 10.21 4.84 1.27
CA ALA A 179 9.55 5.34 2.46
C ALA A 179 10.36 6.46 3.12
N ILE A 180 9.68 7.54 3.48
CA ILE A 180 10.20 8.62 4.30
C ILE A 180 9.30 8.73 5.52
N ASP A 181 9.88 8.65 6.72
CA ASP A 181 9.15 8.88 7.97
C ASP A 181 9.83 10.01 8.73
N ASN A 182 9.03 10.94 9.25
CA ASN A 182 9.50 12.02 10.12
C ASN A 182 8.60 12.10 11.34
N THR A 183 9.19 12.00 12.53
CA THR A 183 8.47 12.09 13.80
C THR A 183 9.05 13.20 14.65
N ILE A 184 8.20 14.07 15.17
CA ILE A 184 8.52 15.03 16.21
C ILE A 184 7.82 14.59 17.48
N THR A 185 8.58 14.41 18.56
CA THR A 185 8.07 13.98 19.87
C THR A 185 8.36 15.05 20.91
N TYR A 186 7.37 15.40 21.71
CA TYR A 186 7.50 16.36 22.81
C TYR A 186 7.03 15.73 24.13
N ASP A 187 7.93 15.68 25.10
CA ASP A 187 7.66 15.14 26.44
C ASP A 187 7.33 16.26 27.43
N PHE A 188 6.02 16.42 27.72
CA PHE A 188 5.52 17.40 28.68
C PHE A 188 5.83 17.04 30.14
N GLU A 189 6.04 15.76 30.46
CA GLU A 189 6.17 15.26 31.84
C GLU A 189 7.63 15.26 32.33
N ARG A 190 8.61 15.15 31.43
CA ARG A 190 10.06 15.14 31.76
C ARG A 190 10.78 16.45 31.46
N GLY A 191 10.15 17.58 31.77
CA GLY A 191 10.77 18.90 31.65
C GLY A 191 10.89 19.43 30.22
N GLY A 192 10.01 19.01 29.29
CA GLY A 192 9.87 19.61 27.97
C GLY A 192 10.94 19.16 26.96
N ARG A 193 11.28 17.86 26.93
CA ARG A 193 12.29 17.35 26.00
C ARG A 193 11.71 17.16 24.60
N LEU A 194 12.38 17.78 23.62
CA LEU A 194 12.11 17.58 22.20
C LEU A 194 12.92 16.38 21.68
N GLY A 195 12.25 15.51 20.93
CA GLY A 195 12.86 14.48 20.13
C GLY A 195 12.46 14.61 18.67
N VAL A 196 13.39 14.31 17.76
CA VAL A 196 13.14 14.28 16.32
C VAL A 196 13.71 12.99 15.78
N PHE A 197 12.91 12.28 14.99
CA PHE A 197 13.31 11.09 14.28
C PHE A 197 13.03 11.30 12.79
N GLY A 198 13.96 10.86 11.94
CA GLY A 198 13.70 10.74 10.52
C GLY A 198 14.36 9.50 9.94
N SER A 199 13.66 8.85 9.02
CA SER A 199 14.16 7.70 8.27
C SER A 199 13.87 7.82 6.78
N TYR A 200 14.75 7.19 6.00
CA TYR A 200 14.57 6.94 4.58
C TYR A 200 14.88 5.48 4.29
N SER A 201 13.93 4.80 3.66
CA SER A 201 13.98 3.36 3.40
C SER A 201 13.74 3.05 1.93
N ILE A 202 14.56 2.16 1.39
CA ILE A 202 14.44 1.59 0.05
C ILE A 202 14.06 0.11 0.25
N PRO A 203 12.82 -0.31 -0.06
CA PRO A 203 12.35 -1.65 0.24
C PRO A 203 12.98 -2.73 -0.65
N PHE A 204 13.24 -2.39 -1.92
CA PHE A 204 13.83 -3.28 -2.91
C PHE A 204 15.09 -2.65 -3.48
N VAL A 205 16.24 -3.08 -3.00
CA VAL A 205 17.51 -2.66 -3.57
C VAL A 205 17.71 -3.43 -4.89
N GLN A 206 17.54 -2.73 -6.01
CA GLN A 206 17.59 -3.28 -7.36
C GLN A 206 16.49 -4.34 -7.57
N ASN A 207 16.86 -5.58 -7.90
CA ASN A 207 15.95 -6.70 -8.12
C ASN A 207 16.06 -7.75 -6.99
N THR A 208 16.31 -7.29 -5.78
CA THR A 208 16.41 -8.16 -4.60
C THR A 208 15.37 -7.79 -3.58
N PHE A 209 14.99 -8.77 -2.76
CA PHE A 209 14.15 -8.56 -1.56
C PHE A 209 14.94 -7.96 -0.39
N ALA A 210 16.16 -7.46 -0.64
CA ALA A 210 16.92 -6.76 0.38
C ALA A 210 16.44 -5.31 0.51
N SER A 211 16.29 -4.85 1.75
CA SER A 211 15.90 -3.48 2.07
C SER A 211 17.05 -2.72 2.73
N PHE A 212 17.15 -1.43 2.42
CA PHE A 212 18.12 -0.52 3.03
C PHE A 212 17.38 0.60 3.75
N THR A 213 17.83 0.97 4.95
CA THR A 213 17.27 2.09 5.71
C THR A 213 18.39 2.95 6.28
N ALA A 214 18.28 4.26 6.12
CA ALA A 214 19.11 5.23 6.83
C ALA A 214 18.22 6.05 7.77
N PHE A 215 18.67 6.32 8.99
CA PHE A 215 17.88 7.04 9.96
C PHE A 215 18.72 7.89 10.91
N TYR A 216 18.09 8.91 11.47
CA TYR A 216 18.61 9.73 12.54
C TYR A 216 17.57 9.89 13.64
N SER A 217 18.03 10.05 14.86
CA SER A 217 17.19 10.30 16.02
C SER A 217 17.89 11.23 16.98
N THR A 218 17.15 12.17 17.55
CA THR A 218 17.59 13.00 18.67
C THR A 218 16.55 12.94 19.78
N SER A 219 17.03 12.92 21.01
CA SER A 219 16.18 12.96 22.20
C SER A 219 16.89 13.76 23.30
N GLY A 220 16.51 15.03 23.44
CA GLY A 220 17.18 15.95 24.35
C GLY A 220 18.64 16.20 23.94
N ILE A 221 19.59 15.61 24.67
CA ILE A 221 21.04 15.85 24.48
C ILE A 221 21.66 14.77 23.58
N SER A 222 21.06 13.58 23.50
CA SER A 222 21.61 12.49 22.70
C SER A 222 21.15 12.59 21.25
N SER A 223 22.07 12.27 20.34
CA SER A 223 21.78 12.07 18.92
C SER A 223 22.38 10.76 18.45
N PHE A 224 21.62 10.00 17.69
CA PHE A 224 22.05 8.76 17.06
C PHE A 224 21.75 8.81 15.56
N ARG A 225 22.63 8.17 14.78
CA ARG A 225 22.46 8.00 13.34
C ARG A 225 22.85 6.56 13.01
N GLY A 226 22.12 5.95 12.09
CA GLY A 226 22.34 4.56 11.75
C GLY A 226 21.93 4.25 10.32
N ILE A 227 22.43 3.10 9.87
CA ILE A 227 21.98 2.43 8.66
C ILE A 227 21.58 1.00 9.02
N SER A 228 20.66 0.43 8.27
CA SER A 228 20.21 -0.95 8.39
C SER A 228 20.08 -1.57 7.00
N LEU A 229 20.46 -2.84 6.90
CA LEU A 229 20.25 -3.68 5.73
C LEU A 229 19.54 -4.95 6.20
N GLN A 230 18.43 -5.30 5.56
CA GLN A 230 17.67 -6.53 5.86
C GLN A 230 17.51 -7.32 4.56
N ARG A 231 17.44 -8.65 4.65
CA ARG A 231 17.22 -9.57 3.55
C ARG A 231 16.29 -10.69 3.99
#